data_AF-A0A4P5TAA3-F1
#
_entry.id   AF-A0A4P5TAA3-F1
#
_cell.length_a   1.000
_cell.length_b   1.000
_cell.length_c   1.000
_cell.angle_alpha   90.00
_cell.angle_beta   90.00
_cell.angle_gamma   90.00
#
_symmetry.space_group_name_H-M   'P 1'
#
loop_
_entity.id
_entity.type
_entity.pdbx_description
1 polymer ?
#
loop_
_entity_poly.entity_id
_entity_poly.type
_entity_poly.pdbx_seq_one_letter_code
_entity_poly.pdbx_strand_id
1 'polypeptide(L)'
;MEFNEFCKKFENGIILLEGKREIDVASQEKLTAIGKRLAEKMPNAIFRSGNADGSDYYFSLGVAAVNPKQLQVITPFTNHRKKYNLAETVYALDSIDLVNEPDIVYHSKSHKGTKNLIDKYVSGIENQYTIKAAYILRDTIKVLGTKGGIPPISVGLFYENLEKPMQGGTGHTQNVCLTHNIPIFNQTTYFDWLNA
;
A
#
# COMPACT_ATOMS: atom_id res chain seq x y z
N MET A 1 -4.66 -18.18 8.97
CA MET A 1 -5.99 -17.80 8.50
C MET A 1 -6.15 -18.39 7.13
N GLU A 2 -7.21 -19.17 6.93
CA GLU A 2 -7.49 -19.83 5.65
C GLU A 2 -8.02 -18.83 4.62
N PHE A 3 -7.86 -19.14 3.33
CA PHE A 3 -8.26 -18.24 2.24
C PHE A 3 -9.74 -17.84 2.31
N ASN A 4 -10.64 -18.82 2.50
CA ASN A 4 -12.08 -18.55 2.56
C ASN A 4 -12.46 -17.75 3.82
N GLU A 5 -11.76 -17.96 4.93
CA GLU A 5 -11.95 -17.18 6.16
C GLU A 5 -11.52 -15.73 5.95
N PHE A 6 -10.35 -15.52 5.31
CA PHE A 6 -9.85 -14.20 4.94
C PHE A 6 -10.85 -13.46 4.04
N CYS A 7 -11.29 -14.10 2.95
CA CYS A 7 -12.22 -13.47 2.00
C CYS A 7 -13.54 -13.10 2.66
N LYS A 8 -14.09 -13.97 3.52
CA LYS A 8 -15.33 -13.67 4.26
C LYS A 8 -15.14 -12.52 5.24
N LYS A 9 -14.01 -12.48 5.95
CA LYS A 9 -13.75 -11.45 6.96
C LYS A 9 -13.58 -10.06 6.35
N PHE A 10 -12.99 -9.96 5.16
CA PHE A 10 -12.64 -8.70 4.52
C PHE A 10 -13.41 -8.43 3.22
N GLU A 11 -14.55 -9.09 3.01
CA GLU A 11 -15.32 -9.07 1.74
C GLU A 11 -15.66 -7.67 1.19
N ASN A 12 -15.87 -6.69 2.06
CA ASN A 12 -16.16 -5.29 1.72
C ASN A 12 -15.06 -4.33 2.22
N GLY A 13 -13.89 -4.87 2.56
CA GLY A 13 -12.78 -4.12 3.12
C GLY A 13 -11.90 -3.45 2.07
N ILE A 14 -10.99 -2.60 2.56
CA ILE A 14 -9.89 -2.07 1.75
C ILE A 14 -8.63 -2.85 2.13
N ILE A 15 -8.05 -3.55 1.18
CA ILE A 15 -6.93 -4.47 1.35
C ILE A 15 -5.69 -3.83 0.75
N LEU A 16 -4.70 -3.53 1.58
CA LEU A 16 -3.43 -3.01 1.09
C LEU A 16 -2.57 -4.13 0.48
N LEU A 17 -2.12 -3.95 -0.75
CA LEU A 17 -1.19 -4.83 -1.46
C LEU A 17 0.10 -4.06 -1.73
N GLU A 18 1.18 -4.44 -1.05
CA GLU A 18 2.46 -3.73 -1.08
C GLU A 18 3.64 -4.68 -0.86
N GLY A 19 4.85 -4.22 -1.15
CA GLY A 19 6.03 -4.89 -0.63
C GLY A 19 7.33 -4.35 -1.19
N LYS A 20 8.33 -5.24 -1.29
CA LYS A 20 9.64 -4.94 -1.87
C LYS A 20 9.58 -4.79 -3.39
N ARG A 21 10.57 -4.03 -3.91
CA ARG A 21 10.79 -3.83 -5.34
C ARG A 21 11.56 -4.98 -5.98
N GLU A 22 12.49 -5.56 -5.23
CA GLU A 22 13.30 -6.71 -5.67
C GLU A 22 12.54 -8.00 -5.39
N ILE A 23 12.27 -8.77 -6.46
CA ILE A 23 11.42 -9.97 -6.42
C ILE A 23 11.98 -10.99 -7.39
N ASP A 24 12.15 -12.23 -6.93
CA ASP A 24 12.49 -13.35 -7.79
C ASP A 24 11.34 -13.71 -8.74
N VAL A 25 11.67 -14.30 -9.89
CA VAL A 25 10.67 -14.57 -10.95
C VAL A 25 9.51 -15.44 -10.47
N ALA A 26 9.76 -16.44 -9.62
CA ALA A 26 8.70 -17.32 -9.13
C ALA A 26 7.72 -16.57 -8.23
N SER A 27 8.20 -15.64 -7.41
CA SER A 27 7.35 -14.77 -6.60
C SER A 27 6.55 -13.76 -7.43
N GLN A 28 7.07 -13.29 -8.58
CA GLN A 28 6.34 -12.38 -9.47
C GLN A 28 5.04 -13.03 -10.02
N GLU A 29 5.14 -14.28 -10.47
CA GLU A 29 3.99 -15.05 -10.95
C GLU A 29 2.96 -15.28 -9.83
N LYS A 30 3.43 -15.66 -8.64
CA LYS A 30 2.56 -15.88 -7.48
C LYS A 30 1.86 -14.60 -7.01
N LEU A 31 2.54 -13.46 -7.03
CA LEU A 31 1.96 -12.16 -6.67
C LEU A 31 0.85 -11.75 -7.65
N THR A 32 1.06 -12.01 -8.94
CA THR A 32 0.04 -11.80 -9.97
C THR A 32 -1.14 -12.74 -9.76
N ALA A 33 -0.88 -14.02 -9.54
CA ALA A 33 -1.91 -15.03 -9.32
C ALA A 33 -2.76 -14.73 -8.08
N ILE A 34 -2.13 -14.31 -6.97
CA ILE A 34 -2.88 -14.02 -5.74
C ILE A 34 -3.69 -12.73 -5.86
N GLY A 35 -3.17 -11.69 -6.53
CA GLY A 35 -3.93 -10.47 -6.82
C GLY A 35 -5.19 -10.76 -7.62
N LYS A 36 -5.07 -11.60 -8.66
CA LYS A 36 -6.20 -12.07 -9.48
C LYS A 36 -7.21 -12.85 -8.63
N ARG A 37 -6.75 -13.85 -7.89
CA ARG A 37 -7.60 -14.74 -7.09
C ARG A 37 -8.39 -13.97 -6.01
N LEU A 38 -7.75 -12.99 -5.35
CA LEU A 38 -8.41 -12.13 -4.37
C LEU A 38 -9.51 -11.29 -5.04
N ALA A 39 -9.23 -10.67 -6.18
CA ALA A 39 -10.21 -9.85 -6.90
C ALA A 39 -11.42 -10.67 -7.38
N GLU A 40 -11.19 -11.88 -7.92
CA GLU A 40 -12.27 -12.80 -8.32
C GLU A 40 -13.15 -13.21 -7.14
N LYS A 41 -12.55 -13.46 -5.96
CA LYS A 41 -13.28 -13.97 -4.79
C LYS A 41 -13.97 -12.87 -3.98
N MET A 42 -13.53 -11.62 -4.12
CA MET A 42 -13.96 -10.50 -3.28
C MET A 42 -14.40 -9.31 -4.15
N PRO A 43 -15.49 -9.42 -4.92
CA PRO A 43 -15.89 -8.42 -5.92
C PRO A 43 -16.23 -7.05 -5.33
N ASN A 44 -16.54 -6.97 -4.04
CA ASN A 44 -16.88 -5.73 -3.33
C ASN A 44 -15.70 -5.12 -2.57
N ALA A 45 -14.54 -5.81 -2.52
CA ALA A 45 -13.35 -5.28 -1.87
C ALA A 45 -12.60 -4.31 -2.79
N ILE A 46 -11.89 -3.38 -2.17
CA ILE A 46 -10.95 -2.48 -2.85
C ILE A 46 -9.53 -2.91 -2.49
N PHE A 47 -8.66 -3.01 -3.50
CA PHE A 47 -7.24 -3.30 -3.34
C PHE A 47 -6.46 -2.00 -3.49
N ARG A 48 -5.78 -1.61 -2.41
CA ARG A 48 -4.99 -0.38 -2.37
C ARG A 48 -3.51 -0.68 -2.61
N SER A 49 -2.81 0.15 -3.37
CA SER A 49 -1.35 0.03 -3.55
C SER A 49 -0.65 1.38 -3.71
N GLY A 50 0.68 1.36 -3.83
CA GLY A 50 1.53 2.54 -4.01
C GLY A 50 1.99 2.81 -5.44
N ASN A 51 1.59 1.99 -6.42
CA ASN A 51 2.04 2.08 -7.82
C ASN A 51 3.59 2.02 -7.97
N ALA A 52 4.28 1.34 -7.03
CA ALA A 52 5.72 1.12 -7.10
C ALA A 52 6.09 -0.05 -8.03
N ASP A 53 7.36 -0.18 -8.38
CA ASP A 53 7.89 -1.38 -9.03
C ASP A 53 7.87 -2.57 -8.08
N GLY A 54 8.06 -3.77 -8.64
CA GLY A 54 8.04 -5.01 -7.89
C GLY A 54 6.64 -5.36 -7.44
N SER A 55 6.45 -5.57 -6.14
CA SER A 55 5.29 -6.35 -5.65
C SER A 55 3.99 -5.61 -5.84
N ASP A 56 3.98 -4.30 -5.57
CA ASP A 56 2.88 -3.40 -5.92
C ASP A 56 2.42 -3.61 -7.37
N TYR A 57 3.36 -3.66 -8.31
CA TYR A 57 3.07 -3.84 -9.74
C TYR A 57 2.49 -5.22 -10.05
N TYR A 58 3.10 -6.31 -9.55
CA TYR A 58 2.61 -7.67 -9.83
C TYR A 58 1.25 -7.96 -9.17
N PHE A 59 1.02 -7.49 -7.95
CA PHE A 59 -0.32 -7.52 -7.36
C PHE A 59 -1.33 -6.76 -8.22
N SER A 60 -0.97 -5.54 -8.65
CA SER A 60 -1.84 -4.68 -9.46
C SER A 60 -2.19 -5.31 -10.81
N LEU A 61 -1.25 -6.02 -11.45
CA LEU A 61 -1.50 -6.79 -12.68
C LEU A 61 -2.61 -7.81 -12.47
N GLY A 62 -2.55 -8.57 -11.37
CA GLY A 62 -3.54 -9.58 -11.04
C GLY A 62 -4.94 -8.99 -10.82
N VAL A 63 -5.03 -7.94 -9.99
CA VAL A 63 -6.30 -7.27 -9.69
C VAL A 63 -6.90 -6.62 -10.95
N ALA A 64 -6.10 -5.87 -11.70
CA ALA A 64 -6.56 -5.16 -12.88
C ALA A 64 -6.99 -6.09 -14.04
N ALA A 65 -6.44 -7.31 -14.10
CA ALA A 65 -6.88 -8.32 -15.05
C ALA A 65 -8.31 -8.83 -14.78
N VAL A 66 -8.82 -8.66 -13.57
CA VAL A 66 -10.20 -9.02 -13.19
C VAL A 66 -11.10 -7.80 -13.30
N ASN A 67 -10.77 -6.74 -12.54
CA ASN A 67 -11.55 -5.51 -12.54
C ASN A 67 -10.69 -4.32 -12.04
N PRO A 68 -10.26 -3.41 -12.93
CA PRO A 68 -9.45 -2.26 -12.54
C PRO A 68 -10.17 -1.28 -11.60
N LYS A 69 -11.52 -1.33 -11.51
CA LYS A 69 -12.31 -0.54 -10.54
C LYS A 69 -12.05 -0.94 -9.09
N GLN A 70 -11.64 -2.18 -8.86
CA GLN A 70 -11.27 -2.64 -7.53
C GLN A 70 -9.89 -2.13 -7.12
N LEU A 71 -9.06 -1.65 -8.06
CA LEU A 71 -7.72 -1.17 -7.77
C LEU A 71 -7.74 0.34 -7.48
N GLN A 72 -7.16 0.70 -6.34
CA GLN A 72 -6.98 2.07 -5.88
C GLN A 72 -5.49 2.31 -5.62
N VAL A 73 -4.93 3.42 -6.08
CA VAL A 73 -3.54 3.76 -5.79
C VAL A 73 -3.42 5.10 -5.11
N ILE A 74 -2.49 5.18 -4.17
CA ILE A 74 -2.06 6.45 -3.58
C ILE A 74 -0.64 6.74 -4.04
N THR A 75 -0.48 7.82 -4.79
CA THR A 75 0.80 8.23 -5.37
C THR A 75 1.41 9.40 -4.61
N PRO A 76 2.74 9.55 -4.61
CA PRO A 76 3.37 10.73 -4.03
C PRO A 76 3.09 12.01 -4.82
N PHE A 77 2.78 11.92 -6.12
CA PHE A 77 2.56 13.09 -7.00
C PHE A 77 1.51 12.79 -8.08
N THR A 78 0.83 13.82 -8.59
CA THR A 78 -0.29 13.75 -9.55
C THR A 78 0.06 13.06 -10.89
N ASN A 79 1.33 13.04 -11.29
CA ASN A 79 1.79 12.36 -12.51
C ASN A 79 2.74 11.18 -12.25
N HIS A 80 2.82 10.70 -11.01
CA HIS A 80 3.75 9.64 -10.63
C HIS A 80 3.47 8.33 -11.38
N ARG A 81 4.41 7.94 -12.25
CA ARG A 81 4.38 6.68 -13.02
C ARG A 81 3.04 6.43 -13.73
N LYS A 82 2.39 7.50 -14.23
CA LYS A 82 1.06 7.44 -14.86
C LYS A 82 0.95 6.39 -15.98
N LYS A 83 2.02 6.18 -16.75
CA LYS A 83 2.08 5.18 -17.83
C LYS A 83 1.92 3.72 -17.34
N TYR A 84 2.32 3.44 -16.11
CA TYR A 84 2.32 2.09 -15.52
C TYR A 84 1.18 1.89 -14.53
N ASN A 85 0.33 2.90 -14.35
CA ASN A 85 -0.79 2.84 -13.43
C ASN A 85 -1.95 2.05 -14.06
N LEU A 86 -2.39 1.00 -13.37
CA LEU A 86 -3.47 0.11 -13.79
C LEU A 86 -4.80 0.42 -13.09
N ALA A 87 -4.79 1.35 -12.13
CA ALA A 87 -5.93 1.65 -11.26
C ALA A 87 -6.87 2.68 -11.90
N GLU A 88 -8.17 2.49 -11.70
CA GLU A 88 -9.17 3.50 -12.06
C GLU A 88 -9.21 4.65 -11.05
N THR A 89 -9.03 4.35 -9.76
CA THR A 89 -9.02 5.36 -8.69
C THR A 89 -7.60 5.70 -8.27
N VAL A 90 -7.25 7.00 -8.34
CA VAL A 90 -5.92 7.51 -8.02
C VAL A 90 -6.04 8.71 -7.09
N TYR A 91 -5.36 8.65 -5.94
CA TYR A 91 -5.19 9.79 -5.05
C TYR A 91 -3.72 10.20 -5.04
N ALA A 92 -3.44 11.48 -5.26
CA ALA A 92 -2.08 11.99 -5.19
C ALA A 92 -1.87 12.76 -3.88
N LEU A 93 -0.72 12.55 -3.23
CA LEU A 93 -0.39 13.25 -1.99
C LEU A 93 -0.36 14.77 -2.19
N ASP A 94 0.15 15.25 -3.33
CA ASP A 94 0.25 16.66 -3.65
C ASP A 94 -1.11 17.36 -3.84
N SER A 95 -2.21 16.59 -3.95
CA SER A 95 -3.57 17.13 -3.95
C SER A 95 -4.28 17.00 -2.60
N ILE A 96 -3.60 16.51 -1.55
CA ILE A 96 -4.16 16.35 -0.21
C ILE A 96 -3.66 17.50 0.67
N ASP A 97 -4.61 18.18 1.33
CA ASP A 97 -4.28 19.23 2.30
C ASP A 97 -3.79 18.62 3.62
N LEU A 98 -2.47 18.42 3.71
CA LEU A 98 -1.82 17.85 4.88
C LEU A 98 -1.92 18.72 6.14
N VAL A 99 -2.23 20.02 6.02
CA VAL A 99 -2.44 20.89 7.18
C VAL A 99 -3.64 20.41 8.00
N ASN A 100 -4.65 19.86 7.32
CA ASN A 100 -5.85 19.31 7.93
C ASN A 100 -5.74 17.82 8.30
N GLU A 101 -4.54 17.23 8.18
CA GLU A 101 -4.27 15.82 8.47
C GLU A 101 -3.14 15.64 9.51
N PRO A 102 -3.28 16.18 10.74
CA PRO A 102 -2.21 16.18 11.75
C PRO A 102 -1.80 14.75 12.17
N ASP A 103 -2.74 13.81 12.17
CA ASP A 103 -2.50 12.41 12.52
C ASP A 103 -1.58 11.73 11.49
N ILE A 104 -1.77 12.04 10.20
CA ILE A 104 -0.90 11.55 9.13
C ILE A 104 0.52 12.07 9.29
N VAL A 105 0.67 13.37 9.59
CA VAL A 105 1.99 13.98 9.82
C VAL A 105 2.66 13.37 11.04
N TYR A 106 1.91 13.20 12.13
CA TYR A 106 2.41 12.60 13.38
C TYR A 106 2.90 11.16 13.16
N HIS A 107 2.07 10.30 12.58
CA HIS A 107 2.44 8.90 12.36
C HIS A 107 3.55 8.76 11.31
N SER A 108 3.63 9.63 10.31
CA SER A 108 4.74 9.63 9.34
C SER A 108 6.10 9.90 10.00
N LYS A 109 6.13 10.70 11.08
CA LYS A 109 7.37 11.03 11.81
C LYS A 109 7.95 9.87 12.62
N SER A 110 7.24 8.74 12.76
CA SER A 110 7.82 7.53 13.37
C SER A 110 8.96 6.95 12.52
N HIS A 111 9.02 7.27 11.22
CA HIS A 111 10.15 6.88 10.39
C HIS A 111 11.42 7.67 10.77
N LYS A 112 12.33 7.01 11.48
CA LYS A 112 13.57 7.59 12.05
C LYS A 112 14.41 8.40 11.03
N GLY A 113 14.47 7.95 9.77
CA GLY A 113 15.29 8.58 8.73
C GLY A 113 14.70 9.81 8.03
N THR A 114 13.42 10.15 8.26
CA THR A 114 12.72 11.20 7.49
C THR A 114 11.96 12.20 8.36
N LYS A 115 11.95 12.04 9.69
CA LYS A 115 11.26 12.93 10.63
C LYS A 115 11.46 14.42 10.33
N ASN A 116 12.71 14.87 10.18
CA ASN A 116 13.04 16.28 9.91
C ASN A 116 12.67 16.74 8.49
N LEU A 117 12.50 15.81 7.55
CA LEU A 117 12.11 16.11 6.17
C LEU A 117 10.60 16.27 6.04
N ILE A 118 9.82 15.58 6.89
CA ILE A 118 8.35 15.70 6.92
C ILE A 118 7.95 17.10 7.33
N ASP A 119 8.56 17.68 8.37
CA ASP A 119 8.28 19.06 8.79
C ASP A 119 8.57 20.08 7.69
N LYS A 120 9.66 19.88 6.95
CA LYS A 120 10.01 20.71 5.80
C LYS A 120 9.00 20.58 4.66
N TYR A 121 8.58 19.36 4.36
CA TYR A 121 7.59 19.12 3.31
C TYR A 121 6.24 19.77 3.64
N VAL A 122 5.74 19.59 4.88
CA VAL A 122 4.46 20.17 5.33
C VAL A 122 4.48 21.69 5.39
N SER A 123 5.65 22.30 5.60
CA SER A 123 5.82 23.77 5.55
C SER A 123 5.96 24.34 4.13
N GLY A 124 5.79 23.51 3.09
CA GLY A 124 5.85 23.93 1.69
C GLY A 124 7.25 23.93 1.08
N ILE A 125 8.25 23.37 1.76
CA ILE A 125 9.60 23.22 1.20
C ILE A 125 9.65 21.96 0.31
N GLU A 126 9.55 22.17 -0.98
CA GLU A 126 9.71 21.12 -1.99
C GLU A 126 11.11 21.15 -2.61
N ASN A 127 11.92 20.13 -2.33
CA ASN A 127 13.21 19.93 -2.97
C ASN A 127 13.53 18.44 -3.10
N GLN A 128 14.64 18.11 -3.76
CA GLN A 128 15.06 16.72 -3.97
C GLN A 128 15.16 15.89 -2.68
N TYR A 129 15.39 16.52 -1.52
CA TYR A 129 15.49 15.85 -0.23
C TYR A 129 14.11 15.57 0.38
N THR A 130 13.10 16.39 0.12
CA THR A 130 11.73 16.20 0.64
C THR A 130 10.92 15.20 -0.17
N ILE A 131 11.39 14.75 -1.34
CA ILE A 131 10.81 13.62 -2.09
C ILE A 131 10.67 12.36 -1.21
N LYS A 132 11.66 12.06 -0.36
CA LYS A 132 11.57 10.92 0.57
C LYS A 132 10.47 11.11 1.61
N ALA A 133 10.20 12.34 2.04
CA ALA A 133 9.09 12.63 2.95
C ALA A 133 7.74 12.36 2.27
N ALA A 134 7.58 12.74 0.99
CA ALA A 134 6.37 12.45 0.23
C ALA A 134 6.06 10.94 0.17
N TYR A 135 7.06 10.07 -0.05
CA TYR A 135 6.82 8.62 -0.01
C TYR A 135 6.35 8.13 1.35
N ILE A 136 6.95 8.61 2.44
CA ILE A 136 6.58 8.19 3.81
C ILE A 136 5.20 8.73 4.22
N LEU A 137 4.88 9.98 3.86
CA LEU A 137 3.55 10.55 4.07
C LEU A 137 2.49 9.77 3.30
N ARG A 138 2.75 9.49 2.03
CA ARG A 138 1.92 8.63 1.19
C ARG A 138 1.72 7.26 1.85
N ASP A 139 2.80 6.63 2.32
CA ASP A 139 2.75 5.31 2.95
C ASP A 139 1.85 5.30 4.20
N THR A 140 1.87 6.37 5.00
CA THR A 140 0.94 6.54 6.12
C THR A 140 -0.52 6.71 5.64
N ILE A 141 -0.77 7.53 4.61
CA ILE A 141 -2.11 7.73 4.05
C ILE A 141 -2.68 6.42 3.47
N LYS A 142 -1.83 5.58 2.85
CA LYS A 142 -2.28 4.26 2.37
C LYS A 142 -2.93 3.45 3.48
N VAL A 143 -2.43 3.54 4.70
CA VAL A 143 -2.93 2.80 5.85
C VAL A 143 -4.10 3.51 6.52
N LEU A 144 -3.91 4.77 6.92
CA LEU A 144 -4.86 5.48 7.78
C LEU A 144 -5.95 6.22 7.00
N GLY A 145 -5.79 6.39 5.69
CA GLY A 145 -6.67 7.23 4.91
C GLY A 145 -6.48 8.73 5.20
N THR A 146 -7.52 9.51 4.98
CA THR A 146 -7.59 10.95 5.25
C THR A 146 -8.98 11.32 5.78
N LYS A 147 -9.09 12.40 6.54
CA LYS A 147 -10.38 13.00 6.90
C LYS A 147 -11.10 13.56 5.67
N GLY A 148 -10.34 13.93 4.64
CA GLY A 148 -10.83 14.39 3.33
C GLY A 148 -11.50 13.34 2.44
N GLY A 149 -11.80 12.13 2.94
CA GLY A 149 -12.63 11.15 2.22
C GLY A 149 -11.91 9.91 1.69
N ILE A 150 -10.64 9.69 2.05
CA ILE A 150 -9.96 8.41 1.78
C ILE A 150 -10.13 7.52 3.02
N PRO A 151 -10.83 6.38 2.97
CA PRO A 151 -11.02 5.54 4.15
C PRO A 151 -9.74 4.76 4.52
N PRO A 152 -9.53 4.38 5.80
CA PRO A 152 -8.42 3.52 6.21
C PRO A 152 -8.53 2.10 5.63
N ILE A 153 -7.44 1.35 5.67
CA ILE A 153 -7.43 -0.07 5.27
C ILE A 153 -7.97 -0.96 6.38
N SER A 154 -8.47 -2.13 5.99
CA SER A 154 -8.92 -3.17 6.90
C SER A 154 -7.81 -4.20 7.21
N VAL A 155 -6.87 -4.39 6.28
CA VAL A 155 -5.79 -5.39 6.37
C VAL A 155 -4.69 -5.08 5.35
N GLY A 156 -3.45 -5.47 5.63
CA GLY A 156 -2.33 -5.36 4.68
C GLY A 156 -1.65 -6.68 4.34
N LEU A 157 -1.36 -6.89 3.06
CA LEU A 157 -0.59 -8.00 2.53
C LEU A 157 0.74 -7.46 2.03
N PHE A 158 1.82 -7.95 2.62
CA PHE A 158 3.17 -7.45 2.36
C PHE A 158 4.08 -8.53 1.81
N TYR A 159 4.65 -8.28 0.63
CA TYR A 159 5.78 -9.06 0.15
C TYR A 159 7.09 -8.55 0.75
N GLU A 160 7.78 -9.39 1.53
CA GLU A 160 8.92 -8.98 2.34
C GLU A 160 10.21 -9.77 2.06
N ASN A 161 11.34 -9.21 2.52
CA ASN A 161 12.52 -10.04 2.76
C ASN A 161 12.34 -10.70 4.13
N LEU A 162 12.13 -12.02 4.17
CA LEU A 162 11.86 -12.76 5.41
C LEU A 162 13.06 -12.84 6.35
N GLU A 163 14.29 -12.71 5.84
CA GLU A 163 15.50 -12.67 6.68
C GLU A 163 15.68 -11.31 7.34
N LYS A 164 15.20 -10.25 6.67
CA LYS A 164 15.37 -8.85 7.08
C LYS A 164 14.06 -8.07 6.90
N PRO A 165 13.01 -8.43 7.64
CA PRO A 165 11.69 -7.82 7.47
C PRO A 165 11.67 -6.39 8.01
N MET A 166 10.59 -5.67 7.69
CA MET A 166 10.29 -4.35 8.26
C MET A 166 11.35 -3.27 8.01
N GLN A 167 11.96 -3.28 6.83
CA GLN A 167 12.94 -2.26 6.42
C GLN A 167 12.43 -1.31 5.33
N GLY A 168 12.90 -0.06 5.37
CA GLY A 168 12.57 0.96 4.37
C GLY A 168 11.11 1.43 4.44
N GLY A 169 10.57 1.89 3.30
CA GLY A 169 9.18 2.36 3.20
C GLY A 169 8.16 1.29 3.59
N THR A 170 8.32 0.07 3.07
CA THR A 170 7.45 -1.07 3.43
C THR A 170 7.43 -1.34 4.93
N GLY A 171 8.59 -1.27 5.58
CA GLY A 171 8.70 -1.44 7.03
C GLY A 171 8.01 -0.33 7.82
N HIS A 172 8.04 0.90 7.32
CA HIS A 172 7.25 1.99 7.89
C HIS A 172 5.76 1.74 7.76
N THR A 173 5.29 1.36 6.57
CA THR A 173 3.88 1.02 6.34
C THR A 173 3.40 -0.07 7.31
N GLN A 174 4.19 -1.14 7.48
CA GLN A 174 3.90 -2.21 8.45
C GLN A 174 3.86 -1.69 9.88
N ASN A 175 4.80 -0.84 10.28
CA ASN A 175 4.81 -0.26 11.62
C ASN A 175 3.57 0.60 11.88
N VAL A 176 3.09 1.36 10.88
CA VAL A 176 1.83 2.10 10.98
C VAL A 176 0.67 1.12 11.16
N CYS A 177 0.59 0.03 10.38
CA CYS A 177 -0.46 -0.99 10.57
C CYS A 177 -0.45 -1.56 12.00
N LEU A 178 0.71 -1.99 12.50
CA LEU A 178 0.85 -2.60 13.82
C LEU A 178 0.49 -1.63 14.96
N THR A 179 0.92 -0.37 14.85
CA THR A 179 0.59 0.67 15.86
C THR A 179 -0.91 0.93 15.94
N HIS A 180 -1.64 0.69 14.85
CA HIS A 180 -3.09 0.91 14.74
C HIS A 180 -3.91 -0.39 14.80
N ASN A 181 -3.29 -1.51 15.23
CA ASN A 181 -3.94 -2.82 15.33
C ASN A 181 -4.57 -3.33 14.02
N ILE A 182 -4.04 -2.90 12.88
CA ILE A 182 -4.45 -3.38 11.56
C ILE A 182 -3.71 -4.70 11.29
N PRO A 183 -4.43 -5.80 11.00
CA PRO A 183 -3.80 -7.09 10.74
C PRO A 183 -2.93 -7.02 9.47
N ILE A 184 -1.80 -7.73 9.51
CA ILE A 184 -0.89 -7.86 8.37
C ILE A 184 -0.59 -9.33 8.09
N PHE A 185 -0.42 -9.66 6.81
CA PHE A 185 -0.02 -10.99 6.33
C PHE A 185 1.17 -10.85 5.39
N ASN A 186 2.06 -11.83 5.40
CA ASN A 186 3.19 -11.90 4.47
C ASN A 186 3.05 -13.09 3.52
N GLN A 187 4.01 -13.23 2.60
CA GLN A 187 3.95 -14.25 1.56
C GLN A 187 3.94 -15.68 2.08
N THR A 188 4.41 -15.95 3.30
CA THR A 188 4.33 -17.32 3.87
C THR A 188 2.91 -17.70 4.25
N THR A 189 1.99 -16.74 4.32
CA THR A 189 0.56 -17.02 4.53
C THR A 189 -0.19 -17.04 3.22
N TYR A 190 -0.10 -15.96 2.44
CA TYR A 190 -1.00 -15.79 1.30
C TYR A 190 -0.56 -16.55 0.04
N PHE A 191 0.68 -17.05 -0.06
CA PHE A 191 1.04 -17.95 -1.15
C PHE A 191 0.44 -19.35 -0.98
N ASP A 192 0.16 -19.78 0.24
CA ASP A 192 -0.50 -21.08 0.47
C ASP A 192 -1.94 -21.07 -0.06
N TRP A 193 -2.59 -19.90 -0.12
CA TRP A 193 -3.93 -19.72 -0.68
C TRP A 193 -4.01 -20.04 -2.18
N LEU A 194 -2.88 -20.10 -2.90
CA LEU A 194 -2.85 -20.49 -4.31
C LEU A 194 -3.03 -22.00 -4.50
N ASN A 195 -2.77 -22.79 -3.47
CA ASN A 195 -2.91 -24.25 -3.49
C ASN A 195 -4.25 -24.72 -2.89
N ALA A 196 -5.07 -23.77 -2.42
CA ALA A 196 -6.36 -24.00 -1.77
C ALA A 196 -7.56 -23.85 -2.72
#